data_AF-A0A9E8EIM6-F1
#
_entry.id   AF-A0A9E8EIM6-F1
#
_cell.length_a   1.000
_cell.length_b   1.000
_cell.length_c   1.000
_cell.angle_alpha   90.00
_cell.angle_beta   90.00
_cell.angle_gamma   90.00
#
_symmetry.space_group_name_H-M   'P 1'
#
loop_
_entity.id
_entity.type
_entity.pdbx_description
1 polymer ?
#
loop_
_entity_poly.entity_id
_entity_poly.type
_entity_poly.pdbx_seq_one_letter_code
_entity_poly.pdbx_strand_id
1 'polypeptide(L)'
;MNELENALEWTKQPVPEFLRELHPTQQKKAITYIENLVSSKTDGLDELYHAISMIVKYIPHFVVVPLMVEHIRPQIAAGVCKKMSTDQATGYANDLPLEYFSQVSRHIDNQLMAQILSKMKKHRAEKFIHYELQHHLLHMLDIAEHLDERMLEVVAKRVTLPEHSDDLVNHPHKEVIERLREIQ
;
A
#
# COMPACT_ATOMS: atom_id res chain seq x y z
N MET A 1 -13.08 -11.16 -16.23
CA MET A 1 -12.04 -10.13 -16.34
C MET A 1 -11.45 -10.21 -17.74
N ASN A 2 -11.51 -9.12 -18.49
CA ASN A 2 -10.95 -9.00 -19.83
C ASN A 2 -9.41 -8.88 -19.74
N GLU A 3 -8.64 -9.42 -20.70
CA GLU A 3 -7.17 -9.29 -20.74
C GLU A 3 -6.71 -7.81 -20.66
N LEU A 4 -7.52 -6.91 -21.21
CA LEU A 4 -7.35 -5.46 -21.17
C LEU A 4 -7.48 -4.87 -19.75
N GLU A 5 -8.34 -5.43 -18.92
CA GLU A 5 -8.54 -4.99 -17.53
C GLU A 5 -7.36 -5.41 -16.66
N ASN A 6 -6.88 -6.66 -16.82
CA ASN A 6 -5.72 -7.18 -16.07
C ASN A 6 -4.42 -6.42 -16.42
N ALA A 7 -4.19 -6.11 -17.70
CA ALA A 7 -2.99 -5.39 -18.13
C ALA A 7 -2.92 -3.94 -17.63
N LEU A 8 -4.07 -3.33 -17.32
CA LEU A 8 -4.15 -1.92 -16.92
C LEU A 8 -4.28 -1.70 -15.40
N GLU A 9 -4.40 -2.77 -14.60
CA GLU A 9 -4.20 -2.72 -13.14
C GLU A 9 -2.86 -2.05 -12.78
N TRP A 10 -1.86 -2.16 -13.66
CA TRP A 10 -0.52 -1.59 -13.47
C TRP A 10 -0.52 -0.06 -13.40
N THR A 11 -1.51 0.57 -14.03
CA THR A 11 -1.62 2.03 -14.08
C THR A 11 -2.44 2.61 -12.93
N LYS A 12 -3.21 1.76 -12.21
CA LYS A 12 -4.29 2.21 -11.29
C LYS A 12 -5.22 3.27 -11.92
N GLN A 13 -5.35 3.27 -13.25
CA GLN A 13 -6.13 4.22 -14.03
C GLN A 13 -7.18 3.49 -14.87
N PRO A 14 -8.34 4.13 -15.14
CA PRO A 14 -9.35 3.53 -16.00
C PRO A 14 -8.81 3.38 -17.42
N VAL A 15 -9.17 2.27 -18.07
CA VAL A 15 -8.83 2.01 -19.48
C VAL A 15 -9.36 3.15 -20.35
N PRO A 16 -8.50 3.88 -21.08
CA PRO A 16 -8.95 4.89 -22.02
C PRO A 16 -9.93 4.32 -23.04
N GLU A 17 -11.03 5.04 -23.31
CA GLU A 17 -12.12 4.56 -24.18
C GLU A 17 -11.63 4.13 -25.56
N PHE A 18 -10.68 4.88 -26.14
CA PHE A 18 -10.11 4.56 -27.46
C PHE A 18 -9.44 3.17 -27.51
N LEU A 19 -8.91 2.66 -26.39
CA LEU A 19 -8.34 1.30 -26.35
C LEU A 19 -9.44 0.23 -26.39
N ARG A 20 -10.62 0.52 -25.85
CA ARG A 20 -11.77 -0.40 -25.88
C ARG A 20 -12.37 -0.51 -27.28
N GLU A 21 -12.24 0.53 -28.09
CA GLU A 21 -12.71 0.58 -29.48
C GLU A 21 -11.82 -0.21 -30.45
N LEU A 22 -10.58 -0.54 -30.05
CA LEU A 22 -9.66 -1.33 -30.88
C LEU A 22 -10.13 -2.77 -31.04
N HIS A 23 -9.82 -3.38 -32.19
CA HIS A 23 -10.03 -4.82 -32.39
C HIS A 23 -9.19 -5.63 -31.38
N PRO A 24 -9.64 -6.79 -30.86
CA PRO A 24 -8.91 -7.56 -29.85
C PRO A 24 -7.44 -7.85 -30.16
N THR A 25 -7.11 -8.09 -31.44
CA THR A 25 -5.72 -8.28 -31.89
C THR A 25 -4.87 -7.01 -31.81
N GLN A 26 -5.47 -5.83 -31.99
CA GLN A 26 -4.80 -4.54 -31.83
C GLN A 26 -4.66 -4.18 -30.35
N GLN A 27 -5.67 -4.48 -29.53
CA GLN A 27 -5.60 -4.34 -28.08
C GLN A 27 -4.42 -5.14 -27.53
N LYS A 28 -4.29 -6.41 -27.91
CA LYS A 28 -3.16 -7.25 -27.49
C LYS A 28 -1.81 -6.66 -27.89
N LYS A 29 -1.67 -6.16 -29.12
CA LYS A 29 -0.43 -5.50 -29.57
C LYS A 29 -0.11 -4.23 -28.77
N ALA A 30 -1.12 -3.42 -28.47
CA ALA A 30 -0.95 -2.21 -27.66
C ALA A 30 -0.53 -2.55 -26.23
N ILE A 31 -1.18 -3.54 -25.61
CA ILE A 31 -0.81 -4.07 -24.29
C ILE A 31 0.65 -4.52 -24.29
N THR A 32 1.03 -5.42 -25.22
CA THR A 32 2.41 -5.91 -25.29
C THR A 32 3.43 -4.80 -25.52
N TYR A 33 3.09 -3.77 -26.31
CA TYR A 33 3.98 -2.61 -26.48
C TYR A 33 4.14 -1.82 -25.18
N ILE A 34 3.06 -1.57 -24.45
CA ILE A 34 3.08 -0.87 -23.16
C ILE A 34 3.86 -1.67 -22.13
N GLU A 35 3.63 -2.99 -22.03
CA GLU A 35 4.37 -3.89 -21.14
C GLU A 35 5.87 -3.84 -21.42
N ASN A 36 6.26 -3.93 -22.69
CA ASN A 36 7.67 -3.85 -23.10
C ASN A 36 8.27 -2.47 -22.80
N LEU A 37 7.52 -1.39 -23.03
CA LEU A 37 7.97 -0.03 -22.73
C LEU A 37 8.18 0.17 -21.23
N VAL A 38 7.22 -0.23 -20.40
CA VAL A 38 7.32 -0.14 -18.94
C VAL A 38 8.49 -0.98 -18.47
N SER A 39 8.56 -2.26 -18.86
CA SER A 39 9.66 -3.17 -18.53
C SER A 39 11.02 -2.58 -18.89
N SER A 40 11.17 -2.05 -20.11
CA SER A 40 12.38 -1.36 -20.56
C SER A 40 12.75 -0.14 -19.72
N LYS A 41 11.77 0.61 -19.21
CA LYS A 41 12.00 1.83 -18.43
C LYS A 41 12.22 1.56 -16.95
N THR A 42 11.75 0.41 -16.47
CA THR A 42 11.88 -0.01 -15.06
C THR A 42 12.93 -1.08 -14.85
N ASP A 43 13.62 -1.52 -15.91
CA ASP A 43 14.72 -2.48 -15.84
C ASP A 43 15.79 -2.02 -14.85
N GLY A 44 16.24 -2.93 -13.98
CA GLY A 44 17.22 -2.63 -12.93
C GLY A 44 16.66 -1.98 -11.66
N LEU A 45 15.39 -1.55 -11.61
CA LEU A 45 14.83 -0.96 -10.39
C LEU A 45 14.70 -1.97 -9.26
N ASP A 46 14.38 -3.22 -9.58
CA ASP A 46 14.22 -4.27 -8.57
C ASP A 46 15.55 -4.61 -7.90
N GLU A 47 16.62 -4.73 -8.71
CA GLU A 47 18.00 -4.91 -8.27
C GLU A 47 18.49 -3.70 -7.47
N LEU A 48 18.13 -2.48 -7.89
CA LEU A 48 18.43 -1.26 -7.14
C LEU A 48 17.76 -1.27 -5.77
N TYR A 49 16.48 -1.62 -5.69
CA TYR A 49 15.77 -1.72 -4.41
C TYR A 49 16.39 -2.77 -3.49
N HIS A 50 16.80 -3.90 -4.07
CA HIS A 50 17.50 -4.95 -3.33
C HIS A 50 18.88 -4.48 -2.83
N ALA A 51 19.65 -3.80 -3.67
CA ALA A 51 20.93 -3.24 -3.27
C ALA A 51 20.79 -2.22 -2.14
N ILE A 52 19.82 -1.30 -2.24
CA ILE A 52 19.54 -0.34 -1.17
C ILE A 52 19.12 -1.07 0.10
N SER A 53 18.23 -2.07 0.03
CA SER A 53 17.77 -2.81 1.21
C SER A 53 18.91 -3.56 1.93
N MET A 54 19.96 -3.92 1.21
CA MET A 54 21.19 -4.49 1.77
C MET A 54 22.12 -3.43 2.38
N ILE A 55 22.33 -2.30 1.69
CA ILE A 55 23.22 -1.23 2.15
C ILE A 55 22.71 -0.59 3.45
N VAL A 56 21.41 -0.30 3.52
CA VAL A 56 20.81 0.39 4.68
C VAL A 56 20.87 -0.44 5.97
N LYS A 57 21.17 -1.74 5.91
CA LYS A 57 21.42 -2.58 7.09
C LYS A 57 22.65 -2.13 7.89
N TYR A 58 23.58 -1.45 7.23
CA TYR A 58 24.86 -1.03 7.82
C TYR A 58 24.89 0.45 8.19
N ILE A 59 23.84 1.21 7.85
CA ILE A 59 23.75 2.64 8.13
C ILE A 59 22.78 2.85 9.30
N PRO A 60 23.16 3.61 10.34
CA PRO A 60 22.26 3.90 11.46
C PRO A 60 20.97 4.60 11.02
N HIS A 61 19.84 4.23 11.65
CA HIS A 61 18.52 4.78 11.29
C HIS A 61 18.46 6.31 11.33
N PHE A 62 19.11 6.95 12.32
CA PHE A 62 19.10 8.42 12.45
C PHE A 62 19.78 9.14 11.28
N VAL A 63 20.59 8.43 10.48
CA VAL A 63 21.18 8.94 9.22
C VAL A 63 20.26 8.63 8.04
N VAL A 64 19.73 7.40 7.97
CA VAL A 64 18.91 6.96 6.84
C VAL A 64 17.56 7.69 6.79
N VAL A 65 16.90 7.87 7.93
CA VAL A 65 15.54 8.43 7.99
C VAL A 65 15.47 9.85 7.40
N PRO A 66 16.33 10.82 7.80
CA PRO A 66 16.33 12.14 7.17
C PRO A 66 16.59 12.09 5.66
N LEU A 67 17.58 11.30 5.22
CA LEU A 67 17.89 11.15 3.79
C LEU A 67 16.72 10.57 3.01
N MET A 68 16.01 9.59 3.58
CA MET A 68 14.81 9.02 2.96
C MET A 68 13.73 10.09 2.79
N VAL A 69 13.44 10.84 3.85
CA VAL A 69 12.37 11.85 3.85
C VAL A 69 12.69 13.00 2.89
N GLU A 70 13.94 13.43 2.82
CA GLU A 70 14.35 14.60 2.02
C GLU A 70 14.60 14.28 0.54
N HIS A 71 15.04 13.06 0.22
CA HIS A 71 15.57 12.75 -1.11
C HIS A 71 14.94 11.54 -1.80
N ILE A 72 14.20 10.70 -1.07
CA ILE A 72 13.64 9.48 -1.63
C ILE A 72 12.13 9.64 -1.79
N ARG A 73 11.63 9.36 -2.99
CA ARG A 73 10.18 9.38 -3.24
C ARG A 73 9.51 8.23 -2.49
N PRO A 74 8.29 8.40 -1.95
CA PRO A 74 7.60 7.35 -1.20
C PRO A 74 7.48 6.01 -1.93
N GLN A 75 7.24 6.03 -3.24
CA GLN A 75 7.17 4.81 -4.06
C GLN A 75 8.51 4.04 -4.10
N ILE A 76 9.64 4.75 -4.14
CA ILE A 76 10.97 4.13 -4.11
C ILE A 76 11.20 3.52 -2.73
N ALA A 77 10.88 4.25 -1.65
CA ALA A 77 10.99 3.74 -0.29
C ALA A 77 10.12 2.48 -0.07
N ALA A 78 8.91 2.45 -0.64
CA ALA A 78 8.06 1.25 -0.62
C ALA A 78 8.67 0.09 -1.42
N GLY A 79 9.29 0.37 -2.58
CA GLY A 79 10.04 -0.62 -3.36
C GLY A 79 11.16 -1.27 -2.55
N VAL A 80 11.96 -0.46 -1.84
CA VAL A 80 13.01 -0.95 -0.93
C VAL A 80 12.40 -1.74 0.23
N CYS A 81 11.31 -1.25 0.82
CA CYS A 81 10.61 -1.91 1.93
C CYS A 81 10.17 -3.35 1.56
N LYS A 82 9.72 -3.58 0.32
CA LYS A 82 9.37 -4.91 -0.19
C LYS A 82 10.56 -5.88 -0.26
N LYS A 83 11.80 -5.36 -0.28
CA LYS A 83 13.05 -6.14 -0.30
C LYS A 83 13.68 -6.29 1.09
N MET A 84 13.05 -5.73 2.12
CA MET A 84 13.47 -5.88 3.51
C MET A 84 12.72 -7.03 4.18
N SER A 85 13.28 -7.57 5.27
CA SER A 85 12.46 -8.39 6.17
C SER A 85 11.41 -7.52 6.87
N THR A 86 10.31 -8.12 7.31
CA THR A 86 9.25 -7.40 8.05
C THR A 86 9.81 -6.67 9.28
N ASP A 87 10.80 -7.26 9.98
CA ASP A 87 11.40 -6.62 11.17
C ASP A 87 12.22 -5.39 10.80
N GLN A 88 12.94 -5.42 9.68
CA GLN A 88 13.71 -4.29 9.18
C GLN A 88 12.77 -3.16 8.74
N ALA A 89 11.75 -3.49 7.94
CA ALA A 89 10.72 -2.55 7.52
C ALA A 89 10.04 -1.89 8.73
N THR A 90 9.70 -2.69 9.74
CA THR A 90 9.10 -2.21 11.00
C THR A 90 10.05 -1.27 11.76
N GLY A 91 11.36 -1.55 11.76
CA GLY A 91 12.38 -0.68 12.33
C GLY A 91 12.31 0.73 11.75
N TYR A 92 12.31 0.84 10.43
CA TYR A 92 12.17 2.13 9.74
C TYR A 92 10.79 2.77 9.96
N ALA A 93 9.71 2.01 9.85
CA ALA A 93 8.34 2.51 10.03
C ALA A 93 8.12 3.19 11.39
N ASN A 94 8.78 2.72 12.45
CA ASN A 94 8.69 3.33 13.78
C ASN A 94 9.36 4.71 13.89
N ASP A 95 10.32 5.00 13.02
CA ASP A 95 11.17 6.18 13.08
C ASP A 95 10.81 7.22 12.00
N LEU A 96 10.13 6.80 10.93
CA LEU A 96 9.66 7.71 9.88
C LEU A 96 8.61 8.74 10.39
N PRO A 97 8.62 9.96 9.85
CA PRO A 97 7.52 10.91 10.03
C PRO A 97 6.19 10.34 9.53
N LEU A 98 5.11 10.66 10.24
CA LEU A 98 3.79 10.08 10.01
C LEU A 98 3.28 10.34 8.59
N GLU A 99 3.38 11.57 8.12
CA GLU A 99 2.90 12.01 6.80
C GLU A 99 3.69 11.35 5.67
N TYR A 100 5.01 11.20 5.85
CA TYR A 100 5.83 10.49 4.89
C TYR A 100 5.51 8.99 4.89
N PHE A 101 5.38 8.38 6.06
CA PHE A 101 5.06 6.95 6.18
C PHE A 101 3.69 6.61 5.59
N SER A 102 2.67 7.46 5.80
CA SER A 102 1.37 7.39 5.13
C SER A 102 1.50 7.34 3.60
N GLN A 103 2.33 8.21 3.03
CA GLN A 103 2.57 8.20 1.59
C GLN A 103 3.25 6.92 1.12
N VAL A 104 4.21 6.40 1.90
CA VAL A 104 4.91 5.14 1.59
C VAL A 104 3.96 3.96 1.65
N SER A 105 3.09 3.87 2.67
CA SER A 105 2.19 2.73 2.88
C SER A 105 1.25 2.48 1.70
N ARG A 106 0.83 3.53 0.98
CA ARG A 106 -0.04 3.41 -0.21
C ARG A 106 0.59 2.69 -1.40
N HIS A 107 1.90 2.46 -1.34
CA HIS A 107 2.67 1.71 -2.35
C HIS A 107 3.14 0.33 -1.84
N ILE A 108 2.87 0.01 -0.57
CA ILE A 108 3.12 -1.28 0.06
C ILE A 108 1.87 -2.14 -0.13
N ASP A 109 2.06 -3.45 -0.25
CA ASP A 109 0.95 -4.41 -0.28
C ASP A 109 0.22 -4.45 1.08
N ASN A 110 -1.11 -4.56 1.07
CA ASN A 110 -1.93 -4.49 2.28
C ASN A 110 -1.55 -5.54 3.32
N GLN A 111 -1.20 -6.75 2.88
CA GLN A 111 -0.80 -7.84 3.78
C GLN A 111 0.55 -7.54 4.43
N LEU A 112 1.54 -7.06 3.67
CA LEU A 112 2.83 -6.64 4.23
C LEU A 112 2.65 -5.45 5.19
N MET A 113 1.78 -4.51 4.86
CA MET A 113 1.49 -3.35 5.70
C MET A 113 0.85 -3.77 7.04
N ALA A 114 -0.09 -4.70 7.02
CA ALA A 114 -0.67 -5.29 8.23
C ALA A 114 0.39 -6.00 9.10
N GLN A 115 1.33 -6.73 8.49
CA GLN A 115 2.46 -7.34 9.20
C GLN A 115 3.41 -6.31 9.83
N ILE A 116 3.63 -5.17 9.17
CA ILE A 116 4.42 -4.07 9.72
C ILE A 116 3.69 -3.46 10.93
N LEU A 117 2.40 -3.16 10.79
CA LEU A 117 1.59 -2.56 11.87
C LEU A 117 1.53 -3.45 13.11
N SER A 118 1.41 -4.77 12.95
CA SER A 118 1.35 -5.70 14.09
C SER A 118 2.66 -5.73 14.90
N LYS A 119 3.80 -5.39 14.27
CA LYS A 119 5.12 -5.36 14.91
C LYS A 119 5.57 -3.94 15.32
N MET A 120 4.91 -2.90 14.84
CA MET A 120 5.22 -1.52 15.23
C MET A 120 5.00 -1.27 16.73
N LYS A 121 5.69 -0.26 17.26
CA LYS A 121 5.44 0.24 18.62
C LYS A 121 3.99 0.69 18.70
N LYS A 122 3.24 0.21 19.72
CA LYS A 122 1.80 0.46 19.89
C LYS A 122 1.39 1.91 19.61
N HIS A 123 2.03 2.87 20.26
CA HIS A 123 1.71 4.29 20.09
C HIS A 123 1.96 4.83 18.67
N ARG A 124 2.89 4.24 17.90
CA ARG A 124 3.14 4.60 16.50
C ARG A 124 2.08 4.00 15.59
N ALA A 125 1.79 2.72 15.75
CA ALA A 125 0.74 2.03 15.00
C ALA A 125 -0.62 2.71 15.18
N GLU A 126 -1.01 3.01 16.42
CA GLU A 126 -2.27 3.70 16.70
C GLU A 126 -2.34 5.11 16.10
N LYS A 127 -1.23 5.85 16.12
CA LYS A 127 -1.15 7.18 15.48
C LYS A 127 -1.30 7.08 13.97
N PHE A 128 -0.67 6.09 13.36
CA PHE A 128 -0.82 5.81 11.93
C PHE A 128 -2.26 5.44 11.57
N ILE A 129 -2.85 4.47 12.26
CA ILE A 129 -4.23 4.04 12.02
C ILE A 129 -5.19 5.23 12.12
N HIS A 130 -5.03 6.07 13.14
CA HIS A 130 -5.87 7.25 13.29
C HIS A 130 -5.72 8.25 12.15
N TYR A 131 -4.48 8.52 11.73
CA TYR A 131 -4.20 9.40 10.62
C TYR A 131 -4.80 8.88 9.31
N GLU A 132 -4.62 7.58 9.02
CA GLU A 132 -5.18 6.96 7.83
C GLU A 132 -6.71 6.96 7.85
N LEU A 133 -7.36 6.69 8.98
CA LEU A 133 -8.82 6.78 9.08
C LEU A 133 -9.35 8.18 8.76
N GLN A 134 -8.61 9.24 9.10
CA GLN A 134 -9.01 10.62 8.85
C GLN A 134 -8.78 11.08 7.41
N HIS A 135 -7.72 10.60 6.76
CA HIS A 135 -7.30 11.14 5.46
C HIS A 135 -7.50 10.15 4.31
N HIS A 136 -7.45 8.84 4.59
CA HIS A 136 -7.34 7.75 3.63
C HIS A 136 -8.15 6.52 4.10
N LEU A 137 -9.42 6.72 4.48
CA LEU A 137 -10.28 5.69 5.06
C LEU A 137 -10.28 4.37 4.29
N LEU A 138 -10.48 4.40 2.97
CA LEU A 138 -10.54 3.19 2.14
C LEU A 138 -9.23 2.39 2.21
N HIS A 139 -8.08 3.07 2.14
CA HIS A 139 -6.78 2.42 2.26
C HIS A 139 -6.58 1.79 3.64
N MET A 140 -7.11 2.38 4.71
CA MET A 140 -7.07 1.73 6.03
C MET A 140 -7.99 0.50 6.09
N LEU A 141 -9.16 0.54 5.45
CA LEU A 141 -10.05 -0.63 5.38
C LEU A 141 -9.41 -1.78 4.58
N ASP A 142 -8.78 -1.45 3.45
CA ASP A 142 -7.95 -2.38 2.65
C ASP A 142 -6.88 -3.08 3.51
N ILE A 143 -6.17 -2.34 4.38
CA ILE A 143 -5.19 -2.92 5.30
C ILE A 143 -5.86 -3.73 6.41
N ALA A 144 -7.01 -3.25 6.91
CA ALA A 144 -7.72 -3.85 8.04
C ALA A 144 -8.19 -5.28 7.76
N GLU A 145 -8.47 -5.62 6.50
CA GLU A 145 -8.78 -7.00 6.08
C GLU A 145 -7.72 -8.01 6.54
N HIS A 146 -6.46 -7.58 6.64
CA HIS A 146 -5.32 -8.42 6.99
C HIS A 146 -4.79 -8.23 8.42
N LEU A 147 -5.40 -7.35 9.21
CA LEU A 147 -4.93 -7.05 10.57
C LEU A 147 -5.26 -8.18 11.57
N ASP A 148 -4.39 -8.29 12.57
CA ASP A 148 -4.70 -9.09 13.76
C ASP A 148 -5.82 -8.45 14.59
N GLU A 149 -6.48 -9.25 15.44
CA GLU A 149 -7.63 -8.82 16.24
C GLU A 149 -7.31 -7.61 17.14
N ARG A 150 -6.11 -7.60 17.73
CA ARG A 150 -5.62 -6.50 18.57
C ARG A 150 -5.55 -5.17 17.80
N MET A 151 -5.09 -5.18 16.56
CA MET A 151 -5.01 -3.98 15.72
C MET A 151 -6.38 -3.61 15.14
N LEU A 152 -7.23 -4.59 14.85
CA LEU A 152 -8.63 -4.35 14.48
C LEU A 152 -9.40 -3.62 15.59
N GLU A 153 -9.18 -3.95 16.85
CA GLU A 153 -9.77 -3.19 17.96
C GLU A 153 -9.39 -1.70 17.95
N VAL A 154 -8.16 -1.38 17.55
CA VAL A 154 -7.71 0.02 17.44
C VAL A 154 -8.47 0.73 16.33
N VAL A 155 -8.67 0.05 15.19
CA VAL A 155 -9.46 0.57 14.07
C VAL A 155 -10.92 0.75 14.52
N ALA A 156 -11.54 -0.28 15.10
CA ALA A 156 -12.93 -0.29 15.54
C ALA A 156 -13.23 0.86 16.52
N LYS A 157 -12.34 1.13 17.48
CA LYS A 157 -12.52 2.22 18.46
C LYS A 157 -12.49 3.62 17.85
N ARG A 158 -12.02 3.80 16.61
CA ARG A 158 -11.77 5.11 16.00
C ARG A 158 -12.47 5.32 14.67
N VAL A 159 -12.89 4.26 14.00
CA VAL A 159 -13.59 4.34 12.71
C VAL A 159 -15.03 4.75 12.91
N THR A 160 -15.50 5.70 12.11
CA THR A 160 -16.91 6.08 12.04
C THR A 160 -17.53 5.33 10.88
N LEU A 161 -18.26 4.25 11.16
CA LEU A 161 -18.89 3.41 10.13
C LEU A 161 -20.26 3.99 9.74
N PRO A 162 -20.71 3.82 8.49
CA PRO A 162 -22.08 4.17 8.10
C PRO A 162 -23.10 3.48 9.01
N GLU A 163 -24.16 4.15 9.42
CA GLU A 163 -25.15 3.60 10.36
C GLU A 163 -26.13 2.61 9.70
N HIS A 164 -26.38 2.74 8.39
CA HIS A 164 -27.40 1.95 7.70
C HIS A 164 -26.77 0.75 6.99
N SER A 165 -27.38 -0.42 7.13
CA SER A 165 -26.94 -1.66 6.48
C SER A 165 -27.06 -1.60 4.95
N ASP A 166 -28.00 -0.80 4.45
CA ASP A 166 -28.26 -0.63 3.01
C ASP A 166 -27.11 0.07 2.28
N ASP A 167 -26.32 0.90 2.99
CA ASP A 167 -25.14 1.59 2.43
C ASP A 167 -23.98 0.62 2.10
N LEU A 168 -24.03 -0.61 2.63
CA LEU A 168 -22.94 -1.59 2.55
C LEU A 168 -23.20 -2.73 1.57
N VAL A 169 -24.40 -2.83 1.00
CA VAL A 169 -24.83 -4.01 0.21
C VAL A 169 -23.90 -4.30 -0.97
N ASN A 170 -23.26 -3.27 -1.54
CA ASN A 170 -22.28 -3.39 -2.63
C ASN A 170 -20.90 -2.79 -2.29
N HIS A 171 -20.60 -2.54 -1.01
CA HIS A 171 -19.32 -1.92 -0.65
C HIS A 171 -18.20 -2.98 -0.66
N PRO A 172 -17.04 -2.73 -1.31
CA PRO A 172 -15.97 -3.72 -1.42
C PRO A 172 -15.44 -4.18 -0.04
N HIS A 173 -15.50 -3.30 0.95
CA HIS A 173 -15.05 -3.56 2.32
C HIS A 173 -16.15 -4.07 3.26
N LYS A 174 -17.25 -4.64 2.74
CA LYS A 174 -18.40 -5.06 3.57
C LYS A 174 -17.98 -5.99 4.71
N GLU A 175 -17.19 -7.02 4.42
CA GLU A 175 -16.77 -8.03 5.40
C GLU A 175 -15.94 -7.43 6.55
N VAL A 176 -14.99 -6.55 6.24
CA VAL A 176 -14.18 -5.89 7.28
C VAL A 176 -15.02 -4.89 8.08
N ILE A 177 -15.96 -4.19 7.45
CA ILE A 177 -16.88 -3.27 8.14
C ILE A 177 -17.79 -4.04 9.12
N GLU A 178 -18.31 -5.20 8.73
CA GLU A 178 -19.11 -6.06 9.60
C GLU A 178 -18.28 -6.55 10.80
N ARG A 179 -17.05 -7.04 10.57
CA ARG A 179 -16.12 -7.42 11.65
C ARG A 179 -15.82 -6.26 12.61
N LEU A 180 -15.63 -5.04 12.08
CA LEU A 180 -15.37 -3.87 12.91
C LEU A 180 -16.59 -3.47 13.75
N ARG A 181 -17.82 -3.68 13.26
CA ARG A 181 -19.06 -3.45 14.02
C ARG A 181 -19.23 -4.45 15.16
N GLU A 182 -18.87 -5.71 14.98
CA GLU A 182 -18.96 -6.72 16.05
C GLU A 182 -18.01 -6.44 17.22
N ILE A 183 -16.93 -5.70 16.98
CA ILE A 183 -15.93 -5.33 17.99
C ILE A 183 -16.33 -4.04 18.75
N GLN A 184 -17.20 -3.20 18.19
CA GLN A 184 -17.69 -1.94 18.79
C GLN A 184 -18.76 -2.20 19.84
#